data_AF-A0A7C3EXE3-F1
#
_entry.id   AF-A0A7C3EXE3-F1
#
_cell.length_a   1.000
_cell.length_b   1.000
_cell.length_c   1.000
_cell.angle_alpha   90.00
_cell.angle_beta   90.00
_cell.angle_gamma   90.00
#
_symmetry.space_group_name_H-M   'P 1'
#
loop_
_entity.id
_entity.type
_entity.pdbx_description
1 polymer ?
#
loop_
_entity_poly.entity_id
_entity_poly.type
_entity_poly.pdbx_seq_one_letter_code
_entity_poly.pdbx_strand_id
1 'polypeptide(L)'
;MKNIIFLFFIASLLLVSVSCNEIDNIFGNKKEDPNQLGGSGNTPIAQVGNTFDLSPVIGNKAIELNEKIKILKNENGLITMDVECDIPNIPELKTYIDRIPSTMKSNGRIKTQLKFKITNEGLQDFFNKDEKPHTLVKYNAKVGDEYKLTKSDGKTITRKVIARSDVDDFPYGFFDIKTITIEQDSRIAGIKKFVYRANHKFGLVHVEAHMDDGSIVKSYVFTTNY
;
A
#
# COMPACT_ATOMS: atom_id res chain seq x y z
N MET A 1 42.07 5.57 60.33
CA MET A 1 42.51 6.73 59.52
C MET A 1 41.86 6.59 58.14
N LYS A 2 41.01 7.46 57.59
CA LYS A 2 40.36 8.71 58.00
C LYS A 2 39.07 8.78 57.14
N ASN A 3 37.92 8.98 57.81
CA ASN A 3 36.68 9.64 57.35
C ASN A 3 35.91 8.93 56.20
N ILE A 4 34.79 8.22 56.36
CA ILE A 4 33.44 8.54 56.88
C ILE A 4 32.80 9.82 56.30
N ILE A 5 31.53 9.68 55.84
CA ILE A 5 30.44 10.67 55.64
C ILE A 5 30.42 11.34 54.24
N PHE A 6 29.34 11.59 53.47
CA PHE A 6 27.89 11.28 53.38
C PHE A 6 27.37 12.27 52.28
N LEU A 7 26.29 11.95 51.55
CA LEU A 7 25.55 12.76 50.52
C LEU A 7 26.23 12.98 49.15
N PHE A 8 25.78 12.39 48.03
CA PHE A 8 24.55 12.67 47.25
C PHE A 8 24.26 14.18 47.03
N PHE A 9 24.58 14.70 45.84
CA PHE A 9 23.76 15.59 44.98
C PHE A 9 24.61 16.01 43.75
N ILE A 10 24.24 15.57 42.54
CA ILE A 10 23.56 16.36 41.48
C ILE A 10 24.49 17.30 40.68
N ALA A 11 24.27 17.26 39.36
CA ALA A 11 24.64 18.24 38.34
C ALA A 11 26.10 18.22 37.86
N SER A 12 26.44 17.10 37.24
CA SER A 12 27.28 17.10 36.05
C SER A 12 26.78 18.15 35.04
N LEU A 13 27.62 19.16 34.83
CA LEU A 13 28.05 19.66 33.53
C LEU A 13 26.95 19.94 32.50
N LEU A 14 26.52 21.20 32.47
CA LEU A 14 25.74 21.81 31.40
C LEU A 14 26.67 22.64 30.50
N LEU A 15 26.44 22.50 29.18
CA LEU A 15 26.53 23.54 28.13
C LEU A 15 27.93 23.78 27.50
N VAL A 16 28.17 23.80 26.17
CA VAL A 16 27.32 23.81 24.96
C VAL A 16 28.19 23.40 23.74
N SER A 17 27.72 22.42 22.95
CA SER A 17 27.83 22.47 21.48
C SER A 17 26.86 21.44 20.88
N VAL A 18 25.56 21.68 21.07
CA VAL A 18 24.53 20.84 20.46
C VAL A 18 24.13 21.47 19.13
N SER A 19 24.60 20.85 18.05
CA SER A 19 23.96 20.91 16.74
C SER A 19 22.50 20.46 16.92
N CYS A 20 21.56 21.38 16.65
CA CYS A 20 20.14 21.07 16.60
C CYS A 20 19.86 20.16 15.40
N ASN A 21 19.99 18.85 15.59
CA ASN A 21 19.37 17.81 14.76
C ASN A 21 19.28 16.44 15.47
N GLU A 22 19.87 16.27 16.67
CA GLU A 22 19.89 14.97 17.36
C GLU A 22 19.06 14.90 18.67
N ILE A 23 18.51 16.01 19.17
CA ILE A 23 17.75 16.02 20.44
C ILE A 23 16.38 15.33 20.31
N ASP A 24 15.76 15.33 19.13
CA ASP A 24 14.48 14.66 18.89
C ASP A 24 14.57 13.13 19.05
N ASN A 25 15.77 12.54 18.93
CA ASN A 25 15.99 11.11 19.09
C ASN A 25 16.24 10.68 20.55
N ILE A 26 16.47 11.62 21.49
CA ILE A 26 16.78 11.31 22.89
C ILE A 26 15.55 11.49 23.80
N PHE A 27 14.66 12.44 23.49
CA PHE A 27 13.47 12.73 24.32
C PHE A 27 12.14 12.69 23.57
N GLY A 28 12.16 12.48 22.25
CA GLY A 28 10.97 12.21 21.46
C GLY A 28 10.81 10.70 21.29
N ASN A 29 9.59 10.18 21.50
CA ASN A 29 9.22 8.87 20.97
C ASN A 29 9.70 8.81 19.51
N LYS A 30 10.69 7.96 19.20
CA LYS A 30 11.17 7.75 17.84
C LYS A 30 9.93 7.50 17.00
N LYS A 31 9.55 8.48 16.17
CA LYS A 31 8.29 8.41 15.42
C LYS A 31 8.44 7.21 14.51
N GLU A 32 7.73 6.14 14.83
CA GLU A 32 7.83 4.87 14.13
C GLU A 32 7.59 5.15 12.64
N ASP A 33 8.47 4.62 11.77
CA ASP A 33 8.30 4.83 10.34
C ASP A 33 6.93 4.27 9.94
N PRO A 34 6.00 5.08 9.40
CA PRO A 34 4.68 4.60 9.01
C PRO A 34 4.74 3.51 7.94
N ASN A 35 5.89 3.40 7.24
CA ASN A 35 6.19 2.40 6.23
C ASN A 35 6.97 1.19 6.76
N GLN A 36 7.16 1.08 8.08
CA GLN A 36 7.60 -0.17 8.69
C GLN A 36 6.41 -1.11 8.84
N LEU A 37 6.51 -2.30 8.24
CA LEU A 37 5.52 -3.38 8.36
C LEU A 37 6.18 -4.64 8.94
N GLY A 38 5.65 -5.08 10.09
CA GLY A 38 6.00 -6.32 10.76
C GLY A 38 5.13 -7.50 10.31
N GLY A 39 4.90 -8.42 11.24
CA GLY A 39 4.07 -9.59 11.02
C GLY A 39 4.75 -10.74 10.27
N SER A 40 4.07 -11.87 10.26
CA SER A 40 4.46 -13.06 9.53
C SER A 40 4.01 -12.97 8.08
N GLY A 41 4.92 -13.28 7.16
CA GLY A 41 4.63 -13.43 5.73
C GLY A 41 3.96 -14.76 5.34
N ASN A 42 3.77 -15.66 6.29
CA ASN A 42 3.11 -16.95 6.08
C ASN A 42 1.58 -16.78 6.15
N THR A 43 1.00 -16.17 5.13
CA THR A 43 -0.45 -16.00 4.97
C THR A 43 -0.93 -16.76 3.74
N PRO A 44 -2.18 -17.30 3.71
CA PRO A 44 -2.68 -18.00 2.53
C PRO A 44 -2.67 -17.14 1.26
N ILE A 45 -2.98 -15.84 1.36
CA ILE A 45 -2.92 -14.91 0.22
C ILE A 45 -1.51 -14.72 -0.36
N ALA A 46 -0.45 -14.93 0.43
CA ALA A 46 0.93 -14.74 0.00
C ALA A 46 1.57 -16.04 -0.54
N GLN A 47 0.87 -17.16 -0.56
CA GLN A 47 1.45 -18.45 -0.98
C GLN A 47 1.82 -18.44 -2.47
N VAL A 48 2.97 -19.04 -2.79
CA VAL A 48 3.40 -19.26 -4.17
C VAL A 48 2.35 -20.10 -4.89
N GLY A 49 1.96 -19.69 -6.10
CA GLY A 49 0.91 -20.32 -6.87
C GLY A 49 -0.50 -19.78 -6.64
N ASN A 50 -0.74 -18.97 -5.59
CA ASN A 50 -2.01 -18.26 -5.43
C ASN A 50 -2.28 -17.39 -6.67
N THR A 51 -3.53 -17.36 -7.11
CA THR A 51 -3.97 -16.57 -8.27
C THR A 51 -4.96 -15.50 -7.88
N PHE A 52 -5.12 -14.52 -8.77
CA PHE A 52 -6.07 -13.43 -8.58
C PHE A 52 -6.87 -13.18 -9.86
N ASP A 53 -8.17 -12.91 -9.67
CA ASP A 53 -9.09 -12.50 -10.73
C ASP A 53 -9.50 -11.05 -10.51
N LEU A 54 -9.79 -10.34 -11.60
CA LEU A 54 -10.19 -8.94 -11.57
C LEU A 54 -11.62 -8.79 -12.10
N SER A 55 -12.36 -7.84 -11.54
CA SER A 55 -13.66 -7.43 -12.11
C SER A 55 -13.66 -5.93 -12.36
N PRO A 56 -12.97 -5.48 -13.42
CA PRO A 56 -12.85 -4.06 -13.72
C PRO A 56 -14.13 -3.53 -14.36
N VAL A 57 -14.53 -2.34 -13.91
CA VAL A 57 -15.70 -1.60 -14.37
C VAL A 57 -15.29 -0.16 -14.62
N ILE A 58 -15.72 0.37 -15.77
CA ILE A 58 -15.49 1.76 -16.17
C ILE A 58 -16.83 2.41 -16.41
N GLY A 59 -17.14 3.43 -15.61
CA GLY A 59 -18.52 3.91 -15.49
C GLY A 59 -19.43 2.75 -15.05
N ASN A 60 -20.28 2.28 -15.97
CA ASN A 60 -21.21 1.16 -15.75
C ASN A 60 -20.90 -0.08 -16.62
N LYS A 61 -19.76 -0.11 -17.31
CA LYS A 61 -19.41 -1.20 -18.23
C LYS A 61 -18.33 -2.09 -17.63
N ALA A 62 -18.63 -3.37 -17.50
CA ALA A 62 -17.64 -4.39 -17.16
C ALA A 62 -16.66 -4.59 -18.32
N ILE A 63 -15.37 -4.71 -17.99
CA ILE A 63 -14.30 -4.93 -18.95
C ILE A 63 -13.73 -6.33 -18.73
N GLU A 64 -13.53 -7.06 -19.82
CA GLU A 64 -12.83 -8.34 -19.80
C GLU A 64 -11.36 -8.09 -20.13
N LEU A 65 -10.47 -8.60 -19.28
CA LEU A 65 -9.02 -8.39 -19.40
C LEU A 65 -8.25 -9.67 -19.73
N ASN A 66 -8.89 -10.84 -19.78
CA ASN A 66 -8.22 -12.14 -19.95
C ASN A 66 -6.95 -12.25 -19.07
N GLU A 67 -7.11 -11.89 -17.80
CA GLU A 67 -6.02 -11.76 -16.86
C GLU A 67 -5.43 -13.12 -16.46
N LYS A 68 -4.13 -13.12 -16.19
CA LYS A 68 -3.41 -14.22 -15.56
C LYS A 68 -2.51 -13.61 -14.51
N ILE A 69 -2.95 -13.69 -13.25
CA ILE A 69 -2.24 -13.11 -12.12
C ILE A 69 -1.88 -14.23 -11.16
N LYS A 70 -0.60 -14.35 -10.80
CA LYS A 70 -0.13 -15.40 -9.89
C LYS A 70 1.09 -14.99 -9.07
N ILE A 71 1.23 -15.57 -7.88
CA ILE A 71 2.44 -15.41 -7.06
C ILE A 71 3.53 -16.36 -7.54
N LEU A 72 4.69 -15.81 -7.92
CA LEU A 72 5.88 -16.57 -8.34
C LEU A 72 6.80 -16.91 -7.19
N LYS A 73 6.96 -15.97 -6.24
CA LYS A 73 7.92 -16.06 -5.14
C LYS A 73 7.31 -15.44 -3.89
N ASN A 74 7.71 -15.96 -2.73
CA ASN A 74 7.43 -15.39 -1.43
C ASN A 74 8.68 -15.54 -0.55
N GLU A 75 9.29 -14.41 -0.19
CA GLU A 75 10.41 -14.33 0.74
C GLU A 75 9.92 -13.63 2.02
N ASN A 76 9.35 -14.40 2.94
CA ASN A 76 8.79 -13.91 4.21
C ASN A 76 7.80 -12.73 4.01
N GLY A 77 6.83 -12.93 3.13
CA GLY A 77 5.76 -11.99 2.82
C GLY A 77 6.13 -11.01 1.72
N LEU A 78 7.40 -10.84 1.37
CA LEU A 78 7.80 -10.13 0.17
C LEU A 78 7.54 -11.02 -1.05
N ILE A 79 6.44 -10.77 -1.74
CA ILE A 79 6.01 -11.55 -2.90
C ILE A 79 6.43 -10.90 -4.22
N THR A 80 6.70 -11.75 -5.20
CA THR A 80 6.73 -11.35 -6.61
C THR A 80 5.49 -11.92 -7.29
N MET A 81 4.67 -11.05 -7.84
CA MET A 81 3.45 -11.38 -8.56
C MET A 81 3.67 -11.18 -10.06
N ASP A 82 3.37 -12.20 -10.85
CA ASP A 82 3.31 -12.13 -12.31
C ASP A 82 1.93 -11.60 -12.70
N VAL A 83 1.89 -10.61 -13.59
CA VAL A 83 0.65 -9.99 -14.08
C VAL A 83 0.69 -9.98 -15.59
N GLU A 84 -0.27 -10.69 -16.19
CA GLU A 84 -0.57 -10.57 -17.60
C GLU A 84 -2.05 -10.20 -17.79
N CYS A 85 -2.35 -9.19 -18.61
CA CYS A 85 -3.72 -8.90 -19.03
C CYS A 85 -3.76 -8.22 -20.39
N ASP A 86 -4.87 -8.38 -21.11
CA ASP A 86 -5.12 -7.66 -22.35
C ASP A 86 -5.32 -6.18 -22.11
N ILE A 87 -4.81 -5.37 -23.03
CA ILE A 87 -5.10 -3.95 -23.08
C ILE A 87 -6.38 -3.80 -23.90
N PRO A 88 -7.52 -3.43 -23.28
CA PRO A 88 -8.77 -3.32 -24.01
C PRO A 88 -8.70 -2.15 -24.99
N ASN A 89 -9.22 -2.34 -26.20
CA ASN A 89 -9.31 -1.28 -27.21
C ASN A 89 -10.53 -0.39 -26.95
N ILE A 90 -10.47 0.38 -25.85
CA ILE A 90 -11.52 1.28 -25.39
C ILE A 90 -10.99 2.71 -25.48
N PRO A 91 -11.55 3.58 -26.36
CA PRO A 91 -11.06 4.94 -26.56
C PRO A 91 -10.91 5.75 -25.27
N GLU A 92 -11.84 5.59 -24.34
CA GLU A 92 -11.87 6.25 -23.04
C GLU A 92 -10.66 5.88 -22.15
N LEU A 93 -10.03 4.73 -22.41
CA LEU A 93 -8.87 4.27 -21.66
C LEU A 93 -7.53 4.58 -22.30
N LYS A 94 -7.54 5.04 -23.56
CA LYS A 94 -6.32 5.23 -24.34
C LYS A 94 -5.31 6.13 -23.61
N THR A 95 -5.78 7.26 -23.08
CA THR A 95 -4.93 8.21 -22.33
C THR A 95 -4.32 7.61 -21.07
N TYR A 96 -4.94 6.59 -20.47
CA TYR A 96 -4.42 5.91 -19.27
C TYR A 96 -3.48 4.76 -19.65
N ILE A 97 -3.85 3.98 -20.67
CA ILE A 97 -3.01 2.94 -21.27
C ILE A 97 -1.67 3.51 -21.75
N ASP A 98 -1.70 4.70 -22.35
CA ASP A 98 -0.49 5.38 -22.84
C ASP A 98 0.48 5.74 -21.72
N ARG A 99 -0.01 5.90 -20.48
CA ARG A 99 0.81 6.22 -19.30
C ARG A 99 1.40 5.00 -18.61
N ILE A 100 0.89 3.81 -18.92
CA ILE A 100 1.53 2.58 -18.46
C ILE A 100 2.93 2.53 -19.10
N PRO A 101 4.00 2.30 -18.32
CA PRO A 101 5.35 2.19 -18.86
C PRO A 101 5.41 1.22 -20.03
N SER A 102 6.08 1.60 -21.13
CA SER A 102 6.22 0.72 -22.30
C SER A 102 6.91 -0.61 -21.96
N THR A 103 7.78 -0.61 -20.96
CA THR A 103 8.43 -1.81 -20.42
C THR A 103 7.45 -2.82 -19.82
N MET A 104 6.23 -2.40 -19.47
CA MET A 104 5.17 -3.27 -18.97
C MET A 104 4.20 -3.71 -20.07
N LYS A 105 4.35 -3.19 -21.30
CA LYS A 105 3.46 -3.46 -22.43
C LYS A 105 4.18 -4.29 -23.50
N SER A 106 3.53 -5.34 -23.98
CA SER A 106 4.03 -6.14 -25.09
C SER A 106 2.86 -6.72 -25.88
N ASN A 107 2.85 -6.52 -27.19
CA ASN A 107 1.86 -7.10 -28.12
C ASN A 107 0.39 -6.89 -27.69
N GLY A 108 0.02 -5.67 -27.30
CA GLY A 108 -1.35 -5.35 -26.86
C GLY A 108 -1.72 -5.91 -25.49
N ARG A 109 -0.75 -6.41 -24.72
CA ARG A 109 -0.92 -6.90 -23.35
C ARG A 109 -0.08 -6.10 -22.37
N ILE A 110 -0.54 -6.01 -21.14
CA ILE A 110 0.33 -5.76 -19.99
C ILE A 110 0.97 -7.10 -19.64
N LYS A 111 2.29 -7.10 -19.46
CA LYS A 111 3.08 -8.23 -18.97
C LYS A 111 4.19 -7.70 -18.07
N THR A 112 4.03 -7.89 -16.77
CA THR A 112 4.95 -7.32 -15.78
C THR A 112 5.02 -8.14 -14.51
N GLN A 113 6.03 -7.87 -13.69
CA GLN A 113 6.15 -8.40 -12.35
C GLN A 113 6.05 -7.27 -11.33
N LEU A 114 5.17 -7.46 -10.35
CA LEU A 114 4.93 -6.52 -9.28
C LEU A 114 5.43 -7.10 -7.95
N LYS A 115 5.94 -6.22 -7.08
CA LYS A 115 6.33 -6.58 -5.72
C LYS A 115 5.31 -6.05 -4.72
N PHE A 116 4.96 -6.89 -3.76
CA PHE A 116 4.18 -6.51 -2.58
C PHE A 116 4.79 -7.14 -1.35
N LYS A 117 4.63 -6.49 -0.19
CA LYS A 117 4.82 -7.15 1.09
C LYS A 117 3.46 -7.42 1.70
N ILE A 118 3.14 -8.69 1.90
CA ILE A 118 1.87 -9.16 2.46
C ILE A 118 2.17 -9.92 3.75
N THR A 119 1.65 -9.42 4.86
CA THR A 119 1.79 -10.06 6.17
C THR A 119 0.44 -10.14 6.86
N ASN A 120 0.38 -10.87 7.97
CA ASN A 120 -0.80 -10.87 8.84
C ASN A 120 -1.05 -9.52 9.54
N GLU A 121 -0.16 -8.54 9.41
CA GLU A 121 -0.31 -7.20 9.98
C GLU A 121 -0.68 -6.14 8.92
N GLY A 122 -0.52 -6.41 7.63
CA GLY A 122 -0.86 -5.44 6.59
C GLY A 122 -0.28 -5.71 5.22
N LEU A 123 -0.32 -4.67 4.38
CA LEU A 123 0.09 -4.68 2.98
C LEU A 123 1.01 -3.50 2.67
N GLN A 124 2.04 -3.74 1.87
CA GLN A 124 2.86 -2.71 1.24
C GLN A 124 3.03 -3.01 -0.25
N ASP A 125 3.18 -1.95 -1.04
CA ASP A 125 3.63 -2.03 -2.42
C ASP A 125 4.94 -1.26 -2.58
N PHE A 126 5.48 -1.35 -3.80
CA PHE A 126 6.74 -0.75 -4.21
C PHE A 126 6.56 0.09 -5.49
N PHE A 127 5.36 0.65 -5.72
CA PHE A 127 5.00 1.30 -6.99
C PHE A 127 5.49 2.74 -7.13
N ASN A 128 6.16 3.27 -6.13
CA ASN A 128 6.82 4.57 -6.24
C ASN A 128 8.10 4.44 -7.07
N LYS A 129 8.51 5.56 -7.67
CA LYS A 129 9.67 5.62 -8.58
C LYS A 129 11.01 5.18 -7.97
N ASP A 130 11.11 5.18 -6.64
CA ASP A 130 12.35 4.80 -5.93
C ASP A 130 12.30 3.35 -5.46
N GLU A 131 11.23 2.61 -5.81
CA GLU A 131 10.99 1.22 -5.41
C GLU A 131 11.13 1.00 -3.89
N LYS A 132 10.79 2.00 -3.08
CA LYS A 132 10.79 1.91 -1.61
C LYS A 132 9.50 1.26 -1.11
N PRO A 133 9.50 0.56 0.03
CA PRO A 133 8.25 0.06 0.61
C PRO A 133 7.34 1.25 0.99
N HIS A 134 6.09 1.21 0.55
CA HIS A 134 5.04 2.15 0.98
C HIS A 134 3.88 1.34 1.56
N THR A 135 3.57 1.54 2.84
CA THR A 135 2.42 0.89 3.47
C THR A 135 1.13 1.30 2.74
N LEU A 136 0.37 0.30 2.28
CA LEU A 136 -0.98 0.51 1.78
C LEU A 136 -1.96 0.54 2.94
N VAL A 137 -1.84 -0.43 3.85
CA VAL A 137 -2.68 -0.54 5.04
C VAL A 137 -1.98 -1.36 6.12
N LYS A 138 -2.17 -1.00 7.39
CA LYS A 138 -2.00 -1.90 8.54
C LYS A 138 -3.38 -2.37 8.99
N TYR A 139 -3.58 -3.67 9.25
CA TYR A 139 -4.92 -4.20 9.58
C TYR A 139 -5.45 -3.73 10.94
N ASN A 140 -4.60 -3.20 11.81
CA ASN A 140 -4.97 -2.55 13.06
C ASN A 140 -5.17 -1.02 12.93
N ALA A 141 -5.12 -0.46 11.71
CA ALA A 141 -5.19 0.98 11.50
C ALA A 141 -6.53 1.58 11.91
N LYS A 142 -6.48 2.84 12.34
CA LYS A 142 -7.62 3.66 12.74
C LYS A 142 -7.91 4.71 11.67
N VAL A 143 -9.16 5.17 11.62
CA VAL A 143 -9.54 6.30 10.76
C VAL A 143 -8.69 7.52 11.15
N GLY A 144 -8.08 8.15 10.15
CA GLY A 144 -7.16 9.26 10.33
C GLY A 144 -5.67 8.88 10.27
N ASP A 145 -5.32 7.58 10.36
CA ASP A 145 -3.93 7.14 10.19
C ASP A 145 -3.41 7.50 8.79
N GLU A 146 -2.14 7.92 8.71
CA GLU A 146 -1.49 8.34 7.47
C GLU A 146 -0.18 7.59 7.22
N TYR A 147 0.04 7.16 5.98
CA TYR A 147 1.29 6.57 5.50
C TYR A 147 1.90 7.48 4.44
N LYS A 148 2.93 8.23 4.83
CA LYS A 148 3.63 9.20 3.96
C LYS A 148 4.95 8.62 3.48
N LEU A 149 5.23 8.80 2.19
CA LEU A 149 6.51 8.45 1.58
C LEU A 149 7.02 9.63 0.75
N THR A 150 8.15 10.22 1.15
CA THR A 150 8.85 11.24 0.35
C THR A 150 9.84 10.56 -0.58
N LYS A 151 9.67 10.81 -1.88
CA LYS A 151 10.52 10.28 -2.94
C LYS A 151 11.77 11.14 -3.13
N SER A 152 12.73 10.63 -3.89
CA SER A 152 13.97 11.34 -4.24
C SER A 152 13.76 12.57 -5.14
N ASP A 153 12.57 12.74 -5.76
CA ASP A 153 12.19 13.99 -6.44
C ASP A 153 11.56 15.04 -5.51
N GLY A 154 11.60 14.81 -4.20
CA GLY A 154 11.01 15.69 -3.19
C GLY A 154 9.48 15.62 -3.10
N LYS A 155 8.80 14.86 -3.97
CA LYS A 155 7.35 14.71 -3.91
C LYS A 155 6.97 13.65 -2.88
N THR A 156 6.02 13.98 -2.01
CA THR A 156 5.45 13.04 -1.04
C THR A 156 4.20 12.38 -1.62
N ILE A 157 4.02 11.07 -1.40
CA ILE A 157 2.75 10.36 -1.61
C ILE A 157 2.13 10.15 -0.23
N THR A 158 0.85 10.49 -0.06
CA THR A 158 0.12 10.30 1.21
C THR A 158 -1.02 9.33 1.02
N ARG A 159 -1.06 8.31 1.88
CA ARG A 159 -2.23 7.43 2.03
C ARG A 159 -2.88 7.71 3.36
N LYS A 160 -4.19 7.82 3.39
CA LYS A 160 -4.96 8.10 4.60
C LYS A 160 -6.07 7.08 4.76
N VAL A 161 -6.19 6.52 5.96
CA VAL A 161 -7.35 5.68 6.32
C VAL A 161 -8.56 6.59 6.51
N ILE A 162 -9.53 6.49 5.61
CA ILE A 162 -10.72 7.35 5.60
C ILE A 162 -11.96 6.67 6.17
N ALA A 163 -11.99 5.34 6.17
CA ALA A 163 -13.05 4.56 6.81
C ALA A 163 -12.52 3.19 7.25
N ARG A 164 -13.17 2.62 8.26
CA ARG A 164 -12.96 1.25 8.71
C ARG A 164 -14.33 0.71 9.12
N SER A 165 -14.68 -0.47 8.62
CA SER A 165 -15.83 -1.21 9.12
C SER A 165 -15.39 -2.36 10.01
N ASP A 166 -16.08 -2.52 11.14
CA ASP A 166 -15.91 -3.63 12.08
C ASP A 166 -17.00 -4.71 11.90
N VAL A 167 -17.90 -4.53 10.93
CA VAL A 167 -18.94 -5.48 10.50
C VAL A 167 -18.77 -5.85 9.03
N ASP A 168 -19.28 -7.01 8.63
CA ASP A 168 -19.24 -7.44 7.24
C ASP A 168 -20.33 -6.70 6.46
N ASP A 169 -19.95 -5.64 5.73
CA ASP A 169 -20.86 -4.72 5.05
C ASP A 169 -20.44 -4.32 3.63
N PHE A 170 -19.26 -4.76 3.18
CA PHE A 170 -18.78 -4.52 1.83
C PHE A 170 -19.00 -5.77 0.96
N PRO A 171 -19.83 -5.68 -0.10
CA PRO A 171 -20.09 -6.82 -0.97
C PRO A 171 -18.83 -7.30 -1.69
N TYR A 172 -18.54 -8.59 -1.57
CA TYR A 172 -17.37 -9.24 -2.15
C TYR A 172 -17.71 -10.65 -2.63
N GLY A 173 -18.00 -10.79 -3.93
CA GLY A 173 -18.51 -12.04 -4.49
C GLY A 173 -19.91 -12.33 -3.95
N PHE A 174 -20.09 -13.47 -3.27
CA PHE A 174 -21.38 -13.93 -2.74
C PHE A 174 -21.61 -13.61 -1.25
N PHE A 175 -20.69 -12.88 -0.61
CA PHE A 175 -20.76 -12.54 0.81
C PHE A 175 -20.23 -11.13 1.06
N ASP A 176 -20.56 -10.58 2.21
CA ASP A 176 -20.05 -9.28 2.65
C ASP A 176 -18.78 -9.47 3.51
N ILE A 177 -17.89 -8.47 3.50
CA ILE A 177 -16.65 -8.47 4.27
C ILE A 177 -16.40 -7.12 4.95
N LYS A 178 -15.70 -7.16 6.09
CA LYS A 178 -15.10 -5.96 6.71
C LYS A 178 -14.03 -5.37 5.82
N THR A 179 -13.98 -4.05 5.70
CA THR A 179 -12.90 -3.38 4.97
C THR A 179 -12.34 -2.17 5.70
N ILE A 180 -11.06 -1.90 5.41
CA ILE A 180 -10.40 -0.63 5.70
C ILE A 180 -10.29 0.11 4.37
N THR A 181 -10.79 1.34 4.33
CA THR A 181 -10.75 2.19 3.13
C THR A 181 -9.62 3.20 3.24
N ILE A 182 -8.77 3.24 2.21
CA ILE A 182 -7.58 4.08 2.14
C ILE A 182 -7.71 4.98 0.92
N GLU A 183 -7.57 6.28 1.13
CA GLU A 183 -7.47 7.26 0.04
C GLU A 183 -6.00 7.62 -0.19
N GLN A 184 -5.60 7.68 -1.45
CA GLN A 184 -4.30 8.18 -1.86
C GLN A 184 -4.47 9.37 -2.80
N ASP A 185 -3.72 10.43 -2.54
CA ASP A 185 -3.65 11.54 -3.47
C ASP A 185 -2.83 11.17 -4.73
N SER A 186 -3.29 11.64 -5.89
CA SER A 186 -2.61 11.38 -7.15
C SER A 186 -1.68 12.54 -7.53
N ARG A 187 -0.63 12.22 -8.28
CA ARG A 187 0.21 13.20 -9.01
C ARG A 187 0.27 12.86 -10.49
N ILE A 188 -0.60 11.96 -10.94
CA ILE A 188 -0.72 11.51 -12.32
C ILE A 188 -1.82 12.37 -12.93
N ALA A 189 -1.49 13.17 -13.95
CA ALA A 189 -2.49 14.03 -14.60
C ALA A 189 -3.72 13.22 -15.06
N GLY A 190 -4.94 13.75 -15.00
CA GLY A 190 -6.14 13.00 -15.37
C GLY A 190 -6.61 12.00 -14.30
N ILE A 191 -5.85 11.78 -13.23
CA ILE A 191 -6.26 11.00 -12.06
C ILE A 191 -6.23 11.93 -10.85
N LYS A 192 -7.39 12.13 -10.24
CA LYS A 192 -7.57 12.97 -9.06
C LYS A 192 -7.08 12.27 -7.80
N LYS A 193 -7.48 11.01 -7.60
CA LYS A 193 -7.15 10.20 -6.43
C LYS A 193 -7.33 8.71 -6.69
N PHE A 194 -6.79 7.90 -5.78
CA PHE A 194 -7.09 6.48 -5.69
C PHE A 194 -7.81 6.16 -4.38
N VAL A 195 -8.72 5.20 -4.43
CA VAL A 195 -9.36 4.62 -3.24
C VAL A 195 -9.11 3.12 -3.24
N TYR A 196 -8.62 2.59 -2.13
CA TYR A 196 -8.35 1.18 -1.94
C TYR A 196 -9.24 0.67 -0.81
N ARG A 197 -9.75 -0.55 -0.93
CA ARG A 197 -10.33 -1.29 0.19
C ARG A 197 -9.54 -2.55 0.44
N ALA A 198 -9.17 -2.77 1.69
CA ALA A 198 -8.42 -3.94 2.11
C ALA A 198 -9.11 -4.68 3.23
N ASN A 199 -8.91 -5.99 3.28
CA ASN A 199 -9.42 -6.91 4.29
C ASN A 199 -8.25 -7.75 4.84
N HIS A 200 -8.28 -8.04 6.14
CA HIS A 200 -7.20 -8.77 6.82
C HIS A 200 -6.97 -10.21 6.32
N LYS A 201 -8.02 -10.86 5.80
CA LYS A 201 -7.99 -12.23 5.27
C LYS A 201 -7.67 -12.26 3.78
N PHE A 202 -8.30 -11.38 3.00
CA PHE A 202 -8.26 -11.41 1.52
C PHE A 202 -7.25 -10.41 0.90
N GLY A 203 -6.64 -9.54 1.70
CA GLY A 203 -5.68 -8.54 1.20
C GLY A 203 -6.38 -7.35 0.57
N LEU A 204 -5.87 -6.87 -0.58
CA LEU A 204 -6.51 -5.81 -1.36
C LEU A 204 -7.72 -6.41 -2.09
N VAL A 205 -8.92 -5.87 -1.85
CA VAL A 205 -10.18 -6.44 -2.37
C VAL A 205 -10.88 -5.52 -3.37
N HIS A 206 -10.55 -4.23 -3.36
CA HIS A 206 -11.12 -3.26 -4.30
C HIS A 206 -10.16 -2.09 -4.54
N VAL A 207 -10.12 -1.61 -5.78
CA VAL A 207 -9.35 -0.43 -6.19
C VAL A 207 -10.24 0.48 -7.02
N GLU A 208 -10.12 1.78 -6.81
CA GLU A 208 -10.77 2.82 -7.61
C GLU A 208 -9.74 3.87 -8.01
N ALA A 209 -9.73 4.27 -9.27
CA ALA A 209 -9.11 5.50 -9.75
C ALA A 209 -10.23 6.48 -10.07
N HIS A 210 -10.21 7.63 -9.40
CA HIS A 210 -11.14 8.73 -9.62
C HIS A 210 -10.47 9.71 -10.56
N MET A 211 -11.10 9.98 -11.69
CA MET A 211 -10.49 10.75 -12.78
C MET A 211 -10.83 12.24 -12.65
N ASP A 212 -10.04 13.11 -13.29
CA ASP A 212 -10.27 14.56 -13.24
C ASP A 212 -11.59 14.98 -13.92
N ASP A 213 -12.09 14.18 -14.87
CA ASP A 213 -13.37 14.37 -15.55
C ASP A 213 -14.58 13.84 -14.74
N GLY A 214 -14.34 13.29 -13.54
CA GLY A 214 -15.36 12.72 -12.67
C GLY A 214 -15.72 11.25 -12.94
N SER A 215 -15.16 10.64 -14.00
CA SER A 215 -15.31 9.21 -14.22
C SER A 215 -14.57 8.39 -13.15
N ILE A 216 -15.00 7.14 -12.97
CA ILE A 216 -14.37 6.20 -12.04
C ILE A 216 -14.06 4.91 -12.78
N VAL A 217 -12.79 4.51 -12.70
CA VAL A 217 -12.33 3.17 -13.08
C VAL A 217 -12.16 2.40 -11.79
N LYS A 218 -12.86 1.27 -11.63
CA LYS A 218 -12.80 0.47 -10.41
C LYS A 218 -12.64 -1.00 -10.72
N SER A 219 -12.10 -1.76 -9.80
CA SER A 219 -12.02 -3.22 -9.92
C SER A 219 -12.12 -3.87 -8.57
N TYR A 220 -12.91 -4.93 -8.48
CA TYR A 220 -12.71 -5.94 -7.45
C TYR A 220 -11.43 -6.74 -7.73
N VAL A 221 -10.83 -7.25 -6.67
CA VAL A 221 -9.65 -8.13 -6.72
C VAL A 221 -10.00 -9.37 -5.91
N PHE A 222 -10.12 -10.51 -6.58
CA PHE A 222 -10.48 -11.77 -5.96
C PHE A 222 -9.26 -12.67 -5.84
N THR A 223 -8.93 -13.12 -4.63
CA THR A 223 -7.92 -14.17 -4.42
C THR A 223 -8.58 -15.55 -4.48
N THR A 224 -7.90 -16.54 -5.06
CA THR A 224 -8.44 -17.90 -5.19
C THR A 224 -8.15 -18.82 -4.01
N ASN A 225 -7.28 -18.41 -3.08
CA ASN A 225 -6.90 -19.21 -1.91
C ASN A 225 -7.94 -19.26 -0.75
N TYR A 226 -9.24 -19.04 -1.00
CA TYR A 226 -10.31 -19.10 0.01
C TYR A 226 -11.71 -19.41 -0.52
#